data_AF-A0A2V6IV54-F1
#
_entry.id   AF-A0A2V6IV54-F1
#
_cell.length_a   1.000
_cell.length_b   1.000
_cell.length_c   1.000
_cell.angle_alpha   90.00
_cell.angle_beta   90.00
_cell.angle_gamma   90.00
#
_symmetry.space_group_name_H-M   'P 1'
#
loop_
_entity.id
_entity.type
_entity.pdbx_description
1 polymer ?
#
loop_
_entity_poly.entity_id
_entity_poly.type
_entity_poly.pdbx_seq_one_letter_code
_entity_poly.pdbx_strand_id
1 'polypeptide(L)'
;MLGLCATSCSTSDPTAPTASNSGKYYAVSAKQAEFYLYGPQQGNGPDRKLPQDTLMMLIRPSFGYSKVQLMNGQQGYVASQDIRAAPPQLVSAKTPMVPPTSHETGRTPKFRFDPRSIPAEPLPNDAPEPTPIPETEASPSP
;
A
#
# COMPACT_ATOMS: atom_id res chain seq x y z
N MET A 1 -35.05 19.46 -33.24
CA MET A 1 -35.38 18.45 -32.21
C MET A 1 -34.08 18.13 -31.47
N LEU A 2 -34.00 18.51 -30.19
CA LEU A 2 -32.87 18.22 -29.30
C LEU A 2 -32.83 16.70 -29.02
N GLY A 3 -31.71 16.03 -29.25
CA GLY A 3 -31.47 14.65 -28.82
C GLY A 3 -30.36 14.61 -27.78
N LEU A 4 -30.72 14.39 -26.51
CA LEU A 4 -29.77 14.19 -25.42
C LEU A 4 -29.12 12.80 -25.55
N CYS A 5 -27.79 12.75 -25.68
CA CYS A 5 -27.02 11.52 -25.55
C CYS A 5 -26.68 11.30 -24.07
N ALA A 6 -27.33 10.34 -23.42
CA ALA A 6 -26.95 9.87 -22.10
C ALA A 6 -26.13 8.57 -22.23
N THR A 7 -24.80 8.70 -22.21
CA THR A 7 -23.90 7.57 -21.95
C THR A 7 -23.43 7.63 -20.50
N SER A 8 -24.20 7.02 -19.61
CA SER A 8 -23.80 6.79 -18.22
C SER A 8 -22.91 5.54 -18.19
N CYS A 9 -21.59 5.73 -18.16
CA CYS A 9 -20.66 4.64 -17.91
C CYS A 9 -20.45 4.55 -16.39
N SER A 10 -21.06 3.55 -15.78
CA SER A 10 -20.98 3.28 -14.35
C SER A 10 -19.53 3.16 -13.89
N THR A 11 -19.22 3.94 -12.83
CA THR A 11 -18.02 3.93 -12.01
C THR A 11 -17.45 2.52 -11.84
N SER A 12 -16.25 2.29 -12.36
CA SER A 12 -15.46 1.14 -11.94
C SER A 12 -14.86 1.45 -10.58
N ASP A 13 -15.26 0.71 -9.55
CA ASP A 13 -14.58 0.68 -8.25
C ASP A 13 -13.06 0.53 -8.47
N PRO A 14 -12.22 1.44 -7.95
CA PRO A 14 -10.82 1.12 -7.79
C PRO A 14 -10.70 0.28 -6.52
N THR A 15 -11.15 -0.98 -6.57
CA THR A 15 -10.41 -2.02 -5.87
C THR A 15 -9.07 -2.10 -6.59
N ALA A 16 -8.17 -1.19 -6.20
CA ALA A 16 -6.80 -1.22 -6.63
C ALA A 16 -6.30 -2.63 -6.30
N PRO A 17 -5.78 -3.39 -7.28
CA PRO A 17 -5.03 -4.57 -6.92
C PRO A 17 -3.92 -4.06 -5.99
N THR A 18 -3.96 -4.51 -4.73
CA THR A 18 -2.80 -4.51 -3.85
C THR A 18 -1.74 -5.24 -4.64
N ALA A 19 -0.94 -4.46 -5.35
CA ALA A 19 0.09 -4.97 -6.19
C ALA A 19 1.16 -5.46 -5.22
N SER A 20 1.04 -6.75 -4.86
CA SER A 20 2.10 -7.56 -4.29
C SER A 20 3.26 -7.57 -5.29
N ASN A 21 3.94 -6.44 -5.39
CA ASN A 21 5.23 -6.36 -6.03
C ASN A 21 6.19 -6.92 -5.01
N SER A 22 6.60 -8.15 -5.27
CA SER A 22 7.53 -8.96 -4.52
C SER A 22 8.90 -8.28 -4.37
N GLY A 23 8.99 -7.22 -3.58
CA GLY A 23 10.24 -6.62 -3.10
C GLY A 23 11.25 -6.21 -4.18
N LYS A 24 10.83 -5.99 -5.44
CA LYS A 24 11.75 -5.56 -6.51
C LYS A 24 11.71 -4.05 -6.63
N TYR A 25 12.75 -3.42 -6.09
CA TYR A 25 13.01 -2.01 -6.29
C TYR A 25 13.45 -1.74 -7.74
N TYR A 26 13.01 -0.61 -8.26
CA TYR A 26 13.41 -0.04 -9.55
C TYR A 26 14.11 1.29 -9.30
N ALA A 27 14.96 1.67 -10.26
CA ALA A 27 15.67 2.93 -10.24
C ALA A 27 15.58 3.62 -11.59
N VAL A 28 15.62 4.95 -11.58
CA VAL A 28 15.74 5.75 -12.81
C VAL A 28 17.09 5.45 -13.47
N SER A 29 17.05 4.98 -14.72
CA SER A 29 18.23 4.68 -15.53
C SER A 29 18.74 5.89 -16.32
N ALA A 30 17.84 6.79 -16.71
CA ALA A 30 18.18 8.03 -17.42
C ALA A 30 18.82 9.06 -16.48
N LYS A 31 19.50 10.08 -17.03
CA LYS A 31 20.03 11.22 -16.23
C LYS A 31 18.93 11.91 -15.44
N GLN A 32 17.76 12.00 -16.05
CA GLN A 32 16.55 12.57 -15.49
C GLN A 32 15.35 11.92 -16.17
N ALA A 33 14.33 11.56 -15.40
CA ALA A 33 13.08 10.99 -15.91
C ALA A 33 11.89 11.86 -15.53
N GLU A 34 10.92 11.94 -16.42
CA GLU A 34 9.68 12.67 -16.19
C GLU A 34 8.72 11.86 -15.32
N PHE A 35 8.12 12.51 -14.34
CA PHE A 35 7.15 11.92 -13.44
C PHE A 35 5.81 12.64 -13.54
N TYR A 36 4.77 11.84 -13.78
CA TYR A 36 3.42 12.30 -14.03
C TYR A 36 2.50 11.73 -12.94
N LEU A 37 1.79 12.57 -12.19
CA LEU A 37 0.82 12.15 -11.17
C LEU A 37 -0.37 11.44 -11.81
N TYR A 38 -0.89 11.99 -12.90
CA TYR A 38 -2.10 11.50 -13.56
C TYR A 38 -1.83 10.76 -14.87
N GLY A 39 -0.59 10.79 -15.34
CA GLY A 39 -0.13 10.11 -16.55
C GLY A 39 0.29 11.08 -17.65
N PRO A 40 0.86 10.57 -18.75
CA PRO A 40 1.48 11.39 -19.80
C PRO A 40 0.49 12.27 -20.57
N GLN A 41 -0.81 11.97 -20.53
CA GLN A 41 -1.85 12.75 -21.21
C GLN A 41 -2.35 13.94 -20.38
N GLN A 42 -1.76 14.22 -19.22
CA GLN A 42 -2.14 15.38 -18.41
C GLN A 42 -1.73 16.68 -19.11
N GLY A 43 -2.62 17.68 -19.13
CA GLY A 43 -2.42 18.92 -19.90
C GLY A 43 -1.29 19.83 -19.41
N ASN A 44 -0.80 19.62 -18.18
CA ASN A 44 0.21 20.48 -17.56
C ASN A 44 1.66 19.96 -17.77
N GLY A 45 1.85 18.89 -18.54
CA GLY A 45 3.16 18.24 -18.69
C GLY A 45 3.59 17.51 -17.41
N PRO A 46 4.88 17.18 -17.23
CA PRO A 46 5.35 16.44 -16.06
C PRO A 46 5.29 17.26 -14.78
N ASP A 47 4.79 16.68 -13.68
CA ASP A 47 4.73 17.35 -12.37
C ASP A 47 6.12 17.52 -11.77
N ARG A 48 7.00 16.55 -12.02
CA ARG A 48 8.35 16.51 -11.48
C ARG A 48 9.29 15.83 -12.45
N LYS A 49 10.58 16.08 -12.22
CA LYS A 49 11.65 15.35 -12.87
C LYS A 49 12.49 14.62 -11.82
N LEU A 50 12.55 13.30 -11.93
CA LEU A 50 13.28 12.43 -11.02
C LEU A 50 14.74 12.34 -11.47
N PRO A 51 15.72 12.57 -10.58
CA PRO A 51 17.12 12.36 -10.92
C PRO A 51 17.42 10.88 -11.15
N GLN A 52 18.52 10.61 -11.86
CA GLN A 52 19.08 9.27 -11.98
C GLN A 52 19.19 8.57 -10.63
N ASP A 53 19.04 7.25 -10.63
CA ASP A 53 19.18 6.40 -9.44
C ASP A 53 18.13 6.67 -8.35
N THR A 54 17.06 7.43 -8.66
CA THR A 54 15.90 7.55 -7.77
C THR A 54 15.21 6.20 -7.61
N LEU A 55 15.17 5.71 -6.38
CA LEU A 55 14.46 4.47 -6.03
C LEU A 55 12.95 4.62 -6.06
N MET A 56 12.29 3.58 -6.56
CA MET A 56 10.85 3.44 -6.59
C MET A 56 10.45 1.96 -6.53
N MET A 57 9.20 1.69 -6.18
CA MET A 57 8.56 0.41 -6.38
C MET A 57 7.76 0.47 -7.68
N LEU A 58 7.90 -0.54 -8.52
CA LEU A 58 6.99 -0.71 -9.65
C LEU A 58 5.64 -1.19 -9.10
N ILE A 59 4.53 -0.55 -9.48
CA ILE A 59 3.17 -1.00 -9.12
C ILE A 59 2.59 -1.81 -10.27
N ARG A 60 2.66 -1.25 -11.48
CA ARG A 60 2.09 -1.83 -12.70
C ARG A 60 3.03 -1.60 -13.87
N PRO A 61 3.68 -2.65 -14.41
CA PRO A 61 4.41 -2.55 -15.67
C PRO A 61 3.43 -2.28 -16.82
N SER A 62 3.84 -1.47 -17.79
CA SER A 62 3.09 -1.21 -19.01
C SER A 62 4.00 -0.73 -20.13
N PHE A 63 3.58 -0.89 -21.38
CA PHE A 63 4.30 -0.31 -22.52
C PHE A 63 4.16 1.22 -22.53
N GLY A 64 5.24 1.93 -22.85
CA GLY A 64 5.30 3.39 -22.78
C GLY A 64 5.53 3.91 -21.36
N TYR A 65 4.53 3.79 -20.48
CA TYR A 65 4.59 4.34 -19.11
C TYR A 65 4.14 3.32 -18.07
N SER A 66 4.95 3.16 -17.01
CA SER A 66 4.64 2.26 -15.89
C SER A 66 4.14 3.04 -14.68
N LYS A 67 3.21 2.45 -13.93
CA LYS A 67 2.78 3.02 -12.64
C LYS A 67 3.79 2.63 -11.57
N VAL A 68 4.27 3.60 -10.81
CA VAL A 68 5.31 3.44 -9.79
C VAL A 68 4.91 4.14 -8.48
N GLN A 69 5.53 3.71 -7.38
CA GLN A 69 5.48 4.38 -6.08
C GLN A 69 6.88 4.84 -5.69
N LEU A 70 7.04 6.14 -5.47
CA LEU A 70 8.26 6.71 -4.93
C LEU A 70 8.43 6.32 -3.45
N MET A 71 9.66 6.42 -2.94
CA MET A 71 9.96 6.08 -1.54
C MET A 71 9.23 6.97 -0.51
N ASN A 72 8.73 8.13 -0.91
CA ASN A 72 7.90 9.00 -0.08
C ASN A 72 6.40 8.59 -0.08
N GLY A 73 6.06 7.44 -0.69
CA GLY A 73 4.69 6.94 -0.81
C GLY A 73 3.90 7.49 -1.99
N GLN A 74 4.38 8.55 -2.67
CA GLN A 74 3.70 9.17 -3.79
C GLN A 74 3.66 8.22 -5.00
N GLN A 75 2.48 8.06 -5.60
CA GLN A 75 2.30 7.25 -6.80
C GLN A 75 2.20 8.13 -8.05
N GLY A 76 2.64 7.60 -9.18
CA GLY A 76 2.52 8.26 -10.47
C GLY A 76 3.04 7.36 -11.59
N TYR A 77 3.40 7.96 -12.70
CA TYR A 77 3.81 7.30 -13.92
C TYR A 77 5.18 7.82 -14.37
N VAL A 78 6.02 6.90 -14.82
CA VAL A 78 7.33 7.17 -15.41
C VAL A 78 7.44 6.37 -16.71
N ALA A 79 8.15 6.89 -17.70
CA ALA A 79 8.40 6.17 -18.93
C ALA A 79 9.11 4.84 -18.64
N SER A 80 8.59 3.73 -19.15
CA SER A 80 9.08 2.39 -18.84
C SER A 80 10.53 2.16 -19.30
N GLN A 81 10.97 2.88 -20.33
CA GLN A 81 12.34 2.85 -20.84
C GLN A 81 13.35 3.59 -19.92
N ASP A 82 12.86 4.51 -19.08
CA ASP A 82 13.69 5.34 -18.20
C ASP A 82 13.88 4.71 -16.80
N ILE A 83 13.33 3.52 -16.59
CA ILE A 83 13.46 2.77 -15.33
C ILE A 83 14.04 1.39 -15.59
N ARG A 84 14.79 0.89 -14.61
CA ARG A 84 15.35 -0.47 -14.61
C ARG A 84 15.27 -1.07 -13.21
N ALA A 85 15.42 -2.39 -13.12
CA ALA A 85 15.63 -3.03 -11.83
C ALA A 85 16.80 -2.35 -11.09
N ALA A 86 16.59 -1.99 -9.83
CA ALA A 86 17.60 -1.27 -9.06
C ALA A 86 18.81 -2.19 -8.79
N PRO A 87 20.05 -1.71 -9.04
CA PRO A 87 21.25 -2.42 -8.63
C PRO A 87 21.25 -2.67 -7.11
N PRO A 88 21.71 -3.84 -6.63
CA PRO A 88 21.71 -4.16 -5.19
C PRO A 88 22.43 -3.11 -4.33
N GLN A 89 23.54 -2.56 -4.83
CA GLN A 89 24.33 -1.52 -4.15
C GLN A 89 23.49 -0.28 -3.85
N LEU A 90 22.62 0.11 -4.78
CA LEU A 90 21.77 1.29 -4.68
C LEU A 90 20.67 1.06 -3.64
N VAL A 91 20.05 -0.12 -3.66
CA VAL A 91 19.06 -0.52 -2.66
C VAL A 91 19.69 -0.53 -1.26
N SER A 92 20.82 -1.22 -1.07
CA SER A 92 21.52 -1.27 0.22
C SER A 92 21.94 0.10 0.75
N ALA A 93 22.30 1.05 -0.13
CA ALA A 93 22.67 2.39 0.30
C ALA A 93 21.48 3.23 0.81
N LYS A 94 20.26 2.97 0.32
CA LYS A 94 19.07 3.77 0.64
C LYS A 94 18.14 3.13 1.66
N THR A 95 18.19 1.80 1.80
CA THR A 95 17.45 1.07 2.83
C THR A 95 18.41 0.73 3.97
N PRO A 96 18.16 1.20 5.21
CA PRO A 96 18.92 0.76 6.37
C PRO A 96 18.87 -0.77 6.47
N MET A 97 20.05 -1.39 6.59
CA MET A 97 20.17 -2.83 6.69
C MET A 97 19.55 -3.32 8.00
N VAL A 98 18.31 -3.80 7.94
CA VAL A 98 17.83 -4.80 8.90
C VAL A 98 18.46 -6.12 8.43
N PRO A 99 19.25 -6.81 9.27
CA PRO A 99 19.92 -8.04 8.84
C PRO A 99 18.86 -9.05 8.34
N PRO A 100 19.13 -9.77 7.24
CA PRO A 100 18.19 -10.75 6.73
C PRO A 100 18.07 -11.87 7.77
N THR A 101 16.92 -12.00 8.41
CA THR A 101 16.50 -13.27 9.00
C THR A 101 16.36 -14.26 7.85
N SER A 102 17.38 -15.09 7.65
CA SER A 102 17.34 -16.23 6.75
C SER A 102 16.05 -17.02 6.98
N HIS A 103 15.16 -17.02 6.00
CA HIS A 103 14.16 -18.06 5.87
C HIS A 103 14.84 -19.32 5.33
N GLU A 104 15.64 -19.98 6.17
CA GLU A 104 16.13 -21.32 5.89
C GLU A 104 15.15 -22.33 6.50
N THR A 105 14.49 -23.06 5.61
CA THR A 105 13.69 -24.24 5.93
C THR A 105 14.58 -25.31 6.56
N GLY A 106 14.29 -25.71 7.80
CA GLY A 106 14.64 -27.04 8.29
C GLY A 106 15.62 -27.10 9.48
N ARG A 107 15.14 -26.80 10.68
CA ARG A 107 15.36 -27.60 11.91
C ARG A 107 14.46 -27.08 13.02
N THR A 108 13.70 -27.97 13.62
CA THR A 108 12.71 -27.74 14.67
C THR A 108 13.26 -26.84 15.80
N PRO A 109 12.64 -25.67 16.09
CA PRO A 109 12.87 -25.01 17.36
C PRO A 109 11.97 -25.70 18.39
N LYS A 110 12.55 -26.42 19.34
CA LYS A 110 11.86 -26.76 20.58
C LYS A 110 11.57 -25.44 21.30
N PHE A 111 10.39 -24.88 21.04
CA PHE A 111 9.79 -23.86 21.91
C PHE A 111 9.64 -24.48 23.29
N ARG A 112 10.56 -24.18 24.21
CA ARG A 112 10.24 -24.24 25.63
C ARG A 112 9.41 -23.00 25.92
N PHE A 113 8.10 -23.15 25.84
CA PHE A 113 7.18 -22.22 26.48
C PHE A 113 7.42 -22.35 27.99
N ASP A 114 7.91 -21.30 28.63
CA ASP A 114 8.03 -21.23 30.09
C ASP A 114 6.75 -20.54 30.62
N PRO A 115 5.79 -21.28 31.19
CA PRO A 115 4.44 -20.76 31.50
C PRO A 115 4.39 -19.79 32.70
N ARG A 116 5.53 -19.25 33.15
CA ARG A 116 5.61 -18.34 34.30
C ARG A 116 5.95 -16.90 33.94
N SER A 117 6.05 -16.56 32.65
CA SER A 117 6.41 -15.21 32.19
C SER A 117 5.19 -14.42 31.67
N ILE A 118 4.05 -14.51 32.36
CA ILE A 118 2.93 -13.59 32.12
C ILE A 118 2.88 -12.63 33.31
N PRO A 119 3.26 -11.35 33.14
CA PRO A 119 2.94 -10.33 34.14
C PRO A 119 1.42 -10.29 34.29
N ALA A 120 0.91 -10.45 35.52
CA ALA A 120 -0.51 -10.29 35.80
C ALA A 120 -0.89 -8.83 35.59
N GLU A 121 -1.55 -8.54 34.47
CA GLU A 121 -2.16 -7.23 34.24
C GLU A 121 -3.39 -7.11 35.16
N PRO A 122 -3.49 -6.06 36.01
CA PRO A 122 -4.65 -5.87 36.87
C PRO A 122 -5.88 -5.56 36.01
N LEU A 123 -6.92 -6.39 36.15
CA LEU A 123 -8.23 -6.22 35.51
C LEU A 123 -8.79 -4.81 35.80
N PRO A 124 -9.21 -4.05 34.77
CA PRO A 124 -10.00 -2.82 34.99
C PRO A 124 -11.38 -3.20 35.54
N ASN A 125 -11.63 -2.86 36.80
CA ASN A 125 -12.94 -2.96 37.48
C ASN A 125 -13.85 -1.77 37.09
N ASP A 126 -14.21 -1.65 35.82
CA ASP A 126 -15.16 -0.60 35.40
C ASP A 126 -16.01 -1.02 34.19
N ALA A 127 -16.58 -2.22 34.26
CA ALA A 127 -17.79 -2.52 33.49
C ALA A 127 -19.01 -2.18 34.36
N PRO A 128 -19.80 -1.13 34.04
CA PRO A 128 -21.07 -0.94 34.71
C PRO A 128 -21.99 -2.12 34.41
N GLU A 129 -22.52 -2.69 35.48
CA GLU A 129 -23.53 -3.76 35.52
C GLU A 129 -24.69 -3.44 34.56
N PRO A 130 -25.22 -4.42 33.79
CA PRO A 130 -26.36 -4.19 32.90
C PRO A 130 -27.54 -3.65 33.71
N THR A 131 -28.01 -2.47 33.32
CA THR A 131 -29.18 -1.82 33.90
C THR A 131 -30.41 -2.73 33.73
N PRO A 132 -31.27 -2.90 34.75
CA PRO A 132 -32.49 -3.70 34.62
C PRO A 132 -33.39 -3.13 33.52
N ILE A 133 -33.96 -4.03 32.70
CA ILE A 133 -34.94 -3.70 31.68
C ILE A 133 -36.21 -3.22 32.40
N PRO A 134 -36.75 -2.02 32.12
CA PRO A 134 -38.04 -1.62 32.65
C PRO A 134 -39.14 -2.50 32.06
N GLU A 135 -39.90 -3.20 32.90
CA GLU A 135 -41.22 -3.69 32.54
C GLU A 135 -42.12 -2.47 32.31
N THR A 136 -42.57 -2.26 31.07
CA THR A 136 -43.64 -1.29 30.76
C THR A 136 -44.74 -2.02 30.01
N GLU A 137 -45.66 -2.54 30.82
CA GLU A 137 -47.11 -2.46 30.65
C GLU A 137 -47.60 -1.89 29.31
N ALA A 138 -48.00 -2.78 28.40
CA ALA A 138 -48.87 -2.43 27.29
C ALA A 138 -50.32 -2.75 27.70
N SER A 139 -51.08 -1.70 27.99
CA SER A 139 -52.55 -1.68 28.09
C SER A 139 -53.10 -0.86 26.90
N PRO A 140 -54.38 -0.96 26.45
CA PRO A 140 -55.39 -2.02 26.55
C PRO A 140 -56.13 -2.34 25.21
N SER A 141 -57.00 -3.36 25.27
CA SER A 141 -58.30 -3.64 24.57
C SER A 141 -58.52 -3.50 23.04
N PRO A 142 -59.42 -4.36 22.50
CA PRO A 142 -60.68 -3.86 21.93
C PRO A 142 -61.93 -4.21 22.77
#